data_AF-A0A951DNW2-F1
#
_entry.id   AF-A0A951DNW2-F1
#
_cell.length_a   1.000
_cell.length_b   1.000
_cell.length_c   1.000
_cell.angle_alpha   90.00
_cell.angle_beta   90.00
_cell.angle_gamma   90.00
#
_symmetry.space_group_name_H-M   'P 1'
#
loop_
_entity.id
_entity.type
_entity.pdbx_description
1 polymer ?
#
loop_
_entity_poly.entity_id
_entity_poly.type
_entity_poly.pdbx_seq_one_letter_code
_entity_poly.pdbx_strand_id
1 'polypeptide(L)' 'MLSHDRLVLKLPAARVQALIAAGQGEPFDAGKGRPMKEWLVVSADADSLALGQEALAFVAAAK' A
#
# COMPACT_ATOMS: atom_id res chain seq x y z
N MET A 1 -4.85 1.74 -6.93
CA MET A 1 -4.37 2.70 -7.95
C MET A 1 -3.22 2.06 -8.70
N LEU A 2 -3.03 2.32 -9.99
CA LEU A 2 -1.81 1.95 -10.72
C LEU A 2 -0.91 3.18 -10.88
N SER A 3 0.39 3.05 -10.63
CA SER A 3 1.40 4.08 -10.86
C SER A 3 2.68 3.43 -11.39
N HIS A 4 3.15 3.86 -12.56
CA HIS A 4 4.32 3.28 -13.24
C HIS A 4 4.25 1.74 -13.32
N ASP A 5 3.09 1.21 -13.74
CA ASP A 5 2.79 -0.24 -13.82
C ASP A 5 2.85 -1.00 -12.49
N ARG A 6 2.86 -0.29 -11.36
CA ARG A 6 2.82 -0.88 -10.02
C ARG A 6 1.49 -0.63 -9.33
N LEU A 7 0.97 -1.65 -8.65
CA LEU A 7 -0.21 -1.54 -7.82
C LEU A 7 0.13 -0.78 -6.54
N VAL A 8 -0.56 0.32 -6.30
CA VAL A 8 -0.43 1.15 -5.11
C VAL A 8 -1.74 1.13 -4.34
N LEU A 9 -1.66 0.79 -3.05
CA LEU A 9 -2.80 0.68 -2.15
C LEU A 9 -2.64 1.61 -0.94
N LYS A 10 -3.77 2.12 -0.45
CA LYS A 10 -3.84 2.88 0.79
C LYS A 10 -4.28 1.94 1.92
N LEU A 11 -3.44 1.81 2.93
CA LEU A 11 -3.62 0.91 4.07
C LEU A 11 -3.28 1.65 5.37
N PRO A 12 -3.71 1.15 6.55
CA PRO A 12 -3.28 1.70 7.82
C PRO A 12 -1.75 1.80 7.91
N ALA A 13 -1.21 2.87 8.47
CA ALA A 13 0.25 3.08 8.49
C ALA A 13 1.03 1.95 9.18
N ALA A 14 0.46 1.34 10.22
CA ALA A 14 1.06 0.17 10.87
C ALA A 14 1.10 -1.05 9.93
N ARG A 15 0.07 -1.23 9.09
CA ARG A 15 0.01 -2.30 8.10
C ARG A 15 1.04 -2.10 7.00
N VAL A 16 1.19 -0.88 6.50
CA VAL A 16 2.22 -0.53 5.52
C VAL A 16 3.61 -0.89 6.04
N GLN A 17 3.93 -0.52 7.28
CA GLN A 17 5.22 -0.88 7.90
C GLN A 17 5.40 -2.39 8.04
N ALA A 18 4.36 -3.13 8.43
CA ALA A 18 4.43 -4.59 8.54
C ALA A 18 4.67 -5.26 7.18
N LEU A 19 4.02 -4.78 6.12
CA LEU A 19 4.19 -5.31 4.76
C LEU A 19 5.58 -5.01 4.20
N ILE A 20 6.13 -3.83 4.47
CA ILE A 20 7.51 -3.49 4.11
C ILE A 20 8.50 -4.38 4.87
N ALA A 21 8.31 -4.55 6.18
CA ALA A 21 9.16 -5.42 7.00
C ALA A 21 9.11 -6.90 6.56
N ALA A 22 7.97 -7.34 6.01
CA ALA A 22 7.78 -8.67 5.45
C ALA A 22 8.26 -8.81 3.99
N GLY A 23 8.77 -7.74 3.36
CA GLY A 23 9.17 -7.75 1.95
C GLY A 23 8.02 -7.85 0.95
N GLN A 24 6.79 -7.58 1.39
CA GLN A 24 5.56 -7.67 0.58
C GLN A 24 5.19 -6.36 -0.10
N GLY A 25 6.02 -5.33 0.00
CA GLY A 25 5.85 -4.08 -0.72
C GLY A 25 6.88 -3.02 -0.33
N GLU A 26 6.80 -1.89 -1.03
CA GLU A 26 7.73 -0.77 -0.93
C GLU A 26 7.01 0.53 -0.54
N PRO A 27 7.68 1.48 0.12
CA PRO A 27 7.12 2.80 0.39
C PRO A 27 6.73 3.53 -0.90
N PHE A 28 5.60 4.23 -0.89
CA PHE A 28 5.18 5.09 -2.00
C PHE A 28 5.33 6.58 -1.65
N ASP A 29 6.07 7.35 -2.45
CA ASP A 29 6.33 8.78 -2.22
C ASP A 29 5.53 9.75 -3.13
N ALA A 30 4.77 9.22 -4.09
CA ALA A 30 3.97 10.00 -5.05
C ALA A 30 4.77 11.10 -5.80
N GLY A 31 6.07 10.92 -6.02
CA GLY A 31 6.96 11.91 -6.66
C GLY A 31 7.33 13.09 -5.77
N LYS A 32 7.02 13.05 -4.46
CA LYS A 32 7.28 14.15 -3.52
C LYS A 32 8.60 14.04 -2.78
N GLY A 33 9.38 12.97 -3.03
CA GLY A 33 10.66 12.71 -2.34
C GLY A 33 10.51 12.32 -0.86
N ARG A 34 9.29 12.21 -0.34
CA ARG A 34 9.00 11.73 1.02
C ARG A 34 7.91 10.65 0.97
N PRO A 35 8.18 9.43 1.49
CA PRO A 35 7.19 8.38 1.55
C PRO A 35 5.94 8.78 2.33
N MET A 36 4.77 8.45 1.78
CA MET A 36 3.50 8.61 2.45
C MET A 36 3.25 7.40 3.36
N LYS A 37 2.98 7.66 4.65
CA LYS A 37 2.94 6.61 5.69
C LYS A 37 1.84 5.56 5.49
N GLU A 38 0.79 5.89 4.75
CA GLU A 38 -0.38 5.03 4.53
C GLU A 38 -0.42 4.43 3.11
N TRP A 39 0.63 4.62 2.31
CA TRP A 39 0.65 4.15 0.93
C TRP A 39 1.76 3.14 0.71
N LEU A 40 1.39 2.04 0.07
CA LEU A 40 2.28 0.92 -0.23
C LEU A 40 2.23 0.63 -1.73
N VAL A 41 3.41 0.45 -2.33
CA VAL A 41 3.56 -0.22 -3.62
C VAL A 41 3.60 -1.72 -3.36
N VAL A 42 2.63 -2.46 -3.87
CA VAL A 42 2.48 -3.90 -3.64
C VAL A 42 3.53 -4.66 -4.46
N SER A 43 4.21 -5.61 -3.84
CA SER A 43 5.12 -6.53 -4.54
C SER A 43 4.36 -7.48 -5.46
N ALA A 44 4.99 -7.96 -6.52
CA ALA A 44 4.39 -8.95 -7.42
C ALA A 44 4.06 -10.28 -6.72
N ASP A 45 4.80 -10.61 -5.66
CA ASP A 45 4.64 -11.86 -4.89
C ASP A 45 3.58 -11.75 -3.78
N ALA A 46 3.00 -10.57 -3.58
CA ALA A 46 1.98 -10.36 -2.56
C ALA A 46 0.57 -10.68 -3.10
N ASP A 47 -0.31 -11.12 -2.20
CA ASP A 47 -1.72 -11.33 -2.52
C ASP A 47 -2.43 -9.97 -2.71
N SER A 48 -2.43 -9.51 -3.97
CA SER A 48 -2.99 -8.22 -4.35
C SER A 48 -4.50 -8.13 -4.13
N LEU A 49 -5.24 -9.24 -4.19
CA LEU A 49 -6.68 -9.24 -3.99
C LEU A 49 -7.02 -9.05 -2.51
N ALA A 50 -6.37 -9.80 -1.62
CA ALA A 50 -6.55 -9.67 -0.18
C ALA A 50 -6.19 -8.26 0.30
N LEU A 51 -5.05 -7.73 -0.15
CA LEU A 51 -4.63 -6.36 0.16
C LEU A 51 -5.59 -5.31 -0.41
N GLY A 52 -6.16 -5.55 -1.59
CA GLY A 52 -7.16 -4.67 -2.20
C GLY A 52 -8.45 -4.59 -1.38
N GLN A 53 -8.91 -5.73 -0.84
CA GLN A 53 -10.08 -5.77 0.06
C GLN A 53 -9.79 -5.04 1.37
N GLU A 54 -8.60 -5.22 1.95
CA GLU A 54 -8.17 -4.50 3.16
C GLU A 54 -8.14 -2.99 2.94
N ALA A 55 -7.59 -2.54 1.81
CA ALA A 55 -7.56 -1.13 1.43
C ALA A 55 -8.97 -0.54 1.25
N LEU A 56 -9.88 -1.29 0.63
CA LEU A 56 -11.28 -0.87 0.47
C LEU A 56 -11.96 -0.70 1.82
N ALA A 57 -11.79 -1.66 2.74
CA ALA A 57 -12.35 -1.59 4.08
C ALA A 57 -11.79 -0.39 4.87
N PHE A 58 -10.48 -0.14 4.79
CA PHE A 58 -9.84 0.99 5.46
C PHE A 58 -10.39 2.34 4.98
N VAL A 59 -10.49 2.54 3.66
CA VAL A 59 -11.01 3.80 3.08
C VAL A 59 -12.49 3.99 3.41
N ALA A 60 -13.28 2.91 3.43
CA ALA A 60 -14.69 2.97 3.82
C ALA A 60 -14.87 3.36 5.30
N ALA A 61 -13.98 2.92 6.19
CA ALA A 61 -14.02 3.22 7.62
C ALA A 61 -13.45 4.61 7.98
N ALA A 62 -12.61 5.19 7.11
CA ALA A 62 -12.02 6.52 7.30
C ALA A 62 -12.94 7.68 6.83
N LYS A 63 -14.22 7.40 6.60
CA LYS A 63 -15.22 8.35 6.11
C LYS A 63 -15.89 9.13 7.24
#